data_AF-A0A1R4IWV4-F1
#
_entry.id   AF-A0A1R4IWV4-F1
#
_cell.length_a   1.000
_cell.length_b   1.000
_cell.length_c   1.000
_cell.angle_alpha   90.00
_cell.angle_beta   90.00
_cell.angle_gamma   90.00
#
_symmetry.space_group_name_H-M   'P 1'
#
loop_
_entity.id
_entity.type
_entity.pdbx_description
1 polymer ?
#
loop_
_entity_poly.entity_id
_entity_poly.type
_entity_poly.pdbx_seq_one_letter_code
_entity_poly.pdbx_strand_id
1 'polypeptide(L)' 'MQREDILARVRSLAEQHTVLMSTHIVEDITESAQQLLALNEGRVVYDGCVHDLAGPHKASADVHRTIKDLISAQDRIR' A
#
# COMPACT_ATOMS: atom_id res chain seq x y z
N MET A 1 6.40 11.03 15.78
CA MET A 1 5.96 12.45 15.77
C MET A 1 5.86 13.02 14.36
N GLN A 2 6.92 13.57 13.73
CA GLN A 2 6.72 14.30 12.45
C GLN A 2 6.04 13.50 11.32
N ARG A 3 6.36 12.20 11.17
CA ARG A 3 5.75 11.34 10.15
C ARG A 3 4.25 11.10 10.39
N GLU A 4 3.88 10.74 11.61
CA GLU A 4 2.50 10.44 11.99
C GLU A 4 1.59 11.67 11.79
N ASP A 5 2.10 12.86 12.09
CA ASP A 5 1.37 14.13 11.90
C ASP A 5 1.08 14.40 10.41
N ILE A 6 2.03 14.09 9.53
CA ILE A 6 1.84 14.21 8.08
C ILE A 6 0.75 13.24 7.62
N LEU A 7 0.81 11.97 8.05
CA LEU A 7 -0.20 10.98 7.67
C LEU A 7 -1.60 11.31 8.23
N ALA A 8 -1.67 11.88 9.43
CA ALA A 8 -2.93 12.37 9.99
C ALA A 8 -3.54 13.48 9.11
N ARG A 9 -2.72 14.40 8.62
CA ARG A 9 -3.17 15.45 7.68
C ARG A 9 -3.57 14.90 6.32
N VAL A 10 -2.81 13.94 5.79
CA VAL A 10 -3.16 13.25 4.53
C VAL A 10 -4.52 12.57 4.65
N ARG A 11 -4.80 11.88 5.76
CA ARG A 11 -6.11 11.27 6.02
C ARG A 11 -7.24 12.30 6.06
N SER A 12 -7.04 13.42 6.76
CA SER A 12 -8.04 14.49 6.80
C SER A 12 -8.30 15.10 5.42
N LEU A 13 -7.27 15.26 4.58
CA LEU A 13 -7.45 15.72 3.19
C LEU A 13 -8.22 14.70 2.34
N ALA A 14 -7.98 13.40 2.56
CA ALA A 14 -8.61 12.33 1.83
C ALA A 14 -10.14 12.21 2.07
N GLU A 15 -10.66 12.83 3.14
CA GLU A 15 -12.11 12.87 3.41
C GLU A 15 -12.89 13.66 2.35
N GLN A 16 -12.25 14.64 1.70
CA GLN A 16 -12.89 15.54 0.73
C GLN A 16 -12.21 15.59 -0.64
N HIS A 17 -11.00 15.03 -0.74
CA HIS A 17 -10.20 15.07 -1.97
C HIS A 17 -9.63 13.69 -2.27
N THR A 18 -9.44 13.38 -3.55
CA THR A 18 -8.63 12.22 -3.93
C THR A 18 -7.16 12.52 -3.70
N VAL A 19 -6.50 11.70 -2.88
CA VAL A 19 -5.07 11.82 -2.60
C VAL A 19 -4.34 10.62 -3.18
N LEU A 20 -3.34 10.88 -4.04
CA LEU A 20 -2.42 9.86 -4.50
C LEU A 20 -1.12 9.95 -3.69
N MET A 21 -0.75 8.85 -3.04
CA MET A 21 0.49 8.74 -2.28
C MET A 21 1.37 7.62 -2.86
N SER A 22 2.57 7.96 -3.28
CA SER A 22 3.60 7.00 -3.67
C SER A 22 4.63 6.90 -2.55
N THR A 23 4.74 5.74 -1.92
CA THR A 23 5.68 5.48 -0.84
C THR A 23 6.30 4.09 -1.02
N HIS A 24 7.51 3.92 -0.49
CA HIS A 24 8.17 2.62 -0.38
C HIS A 24 8.05 2.03 1.03
N ILE A 25 7.41 2.76 1.95
CA ILE A 25 7.25 2.39 3.36
C ILE A 25 5.86 1.79 3.53
N VAL A 26 5.79 0.50 3.85
CA VAL A 26 4.51 -0.23 3.89
C VAL A 26 3.63 0.23 5.05
N GLU A 27 4.23 0.69 6.14
CA GLU A 27 3.53 1.22 7.31
C GLU A 27 2.67 2.44 6.95
N ASP A 28 3.16 3.32 6.05
CA ASP A 28 2.38 4.50 5.59
C ASP A 28 1.10 4.03 4.89
N ILE A 29 1.21 2.95 4.10
CA ILE A 29 0.10 2.36 3.34
C ILE A 29 -0.92 1.79 4.32
N THR A 30 -0.48 0.96 5.28
CA THR A 30 -1.39 0.34 6.26
C THR A 30 -2.04 1.34 7.21
N GLU A 31 -1.38 2.46 7.49
CA GLU A 31 -1.90 3.49 8.40
C GLU A 31 -2.87 4.46 7.71
N SER A 32 -2.70 4.73 6.40
CA SER A 32 -3.38 5.86 5.76
C SER A 32 -4.09 5.58 4.43
N ALA A 33 -3.76 4.50 3.73
CA ALA A 33 -4.33 4.22 2.42
C ALA A 33 -5.55 3.28 2.49
N GLN A 34 -6.54 3.53 1.63
CA GLN A 34 -7.71 2.67 1.44
C GLN A 34 -7.47 1.68 0.29
N GLN A 35 -6.88 2.16 -0.80
CA GLN A 35 -6.51 1.36 -1.96
C GLN A 35 -4.99 1.37 -2.15
N LEU A 36 -4.47 0.29 -2.73
CA LEU A 36 -3.07 0.13 -3.11
C LEU A 36 -3.00 -0.24 -4.58
N LEU A 37 -2.19 0.51 -5.32
CA LEU A 37 -1.70 0.16 -6.64
C LEU A 37 -0.22 -0.21 -6.50
N ALA A 38 0.13 -1.47 -6.73
CA ALA A 38 1.52 -1.91 -6.74
C ALA A 38 2.01 -2.12 -8.17
N LEU A 39 3.20 -1.59 -8.44
CA LEU A 39 3.84 -1.65 -9.75
C LEU A 39 5.12 -2.47 -9.67
N ASN A 40 5.36 -3.31 -10.67
CA ASN A 40 6.64 -3.98 -10.90
C ASN A 40 7.03 -3.88 -12.38
N GLU A 41 8.23 -3.35 -12.66
CA GLU A 41 8.75 -3.17 -14.03
C GLU A 41 7.76 -2.50 -15.01
N GLY A 42 7.02 -1.48 -14.55
CA GLY A 42 6.05 -0.75 -15.36
C GLY A 42 4.72 -1.47 -15.59
N ARG A 43 4.46 -2.58 -14.88
CA ARG A 43 3.20 -3.32 -14.89
C ARG A 43 2.51 -3.25 -13.53
N VAL A 44 1.19 -3.23 -13.55
CA VAL A 44 0.38 -3.34 -12.33
C VAL A 44 0.38 -4.80 -11.89
N VAL A 45 0.93 -5.07 -10.70
CA VAL A 45 0.92 -6.39 -10.06
C VAL A 45 -0.18 -6.53 -9.01
N TYR A 46 -0.70 -5.40 -8.54
CA TYR A 46 -1.84 -5.34 -7.61
C TYR A 46 -2.62 -4.06 -7.80
N ASP A 47 -3.94 -4.16 -7.75
CA ASP A 47 -4.89 -3.04 -7.68
C ASP A 47 -6.07 -3.48 -6.81
N GLY A 48 -6.22 -2.89 -5.63
CA GLY A 48 -7.26 -3.31 -4.70
C GLY A 48 -7.21 -2.64 -3.33
N CYS A 49 -8.10 -3.06 -2.43
CA CYS A 49 -8.13 -2.55 -1.06
C CYS A 49 -6.89 -3.01 -0.29
N VAL A 50 -6.33 -2.13 0.55
CA VAL A 50 -5.19 -2.50 1.43
C VAL A 50 -5.60 -3.62 2.40
N HIS A 51 -6.87 -3.65 2.82
CA HIS A 51 -7.39 -4.66 3.75
C HIS A 51 -7.53 -6.06 3.14
N ASP A 52 -7.50 -6.19 1.81
CA ASP A 52 -7.52 -7.51 1.17
C ASP A 52 -6.11 -8.14 1.16
N LEU A 53 -5.06 -7.33 1.25
CA LEU A 53 -3.66 -7.75 1.36
C LEU A 53 -3.25 -8.04 2.80
N ALA A 54 -3.70 -7.18 3.72
CA ALA A 54 -3.36 -7.32 5.12
C ALA A 54 -4.27 -8.39 5.72
N GLY A 55 -3.71 -9.45 6.31
CA GLY A 55 -4.49 -10.49 6.97
C GLY A 55 -5.38 -9.95 8.10
N PRO A 56 -6.08 -10.81 8.86
CA PRO A 56 -7.00 -10.40 9.92
C PRO A 56 -6.43 -9.39 10.94
N HIS A 57 -5.11 -9.33 11.08
CA HIS A 57 -4.39 -8.46 12.00
C HIS A 57 -3.86 -7.15 11.38
N LYS A 58 -4.21 -6.83 10.12
CA LYS A 58 -3.79 -5.61 9.40
C LYS A 58 -2.28 -5.29 9.56
N ALA A 59 -1.44 -6.31 9.56
CA ALA A 59 -0.02 -6.14 9.84
C ALA A 59 0.75 -5.68 8.59
N SER A 60 1.61 -4.67 8.72
CA SER A 60 2.50 -4.20 7.65
C SER A 60 3.38 -5.31 7.09
N ALA A 61 3.78 -6.27 7.94
CA ALA A 61 4.54 -7.43 7.53
C ALA A 61 3.79 -8.34 6.54
N ASP A 62 2.47 -8.45 6.65
CA ASP A 62 1.66 -9.27 5.74
C ASP A 62 1.59 -8.59 4.37
N VAL A 63 1.28 -7.29 4.34
CA VAL A 63 1.25 -6.50 3.10
C VAL A 63 2.61 -6.54 2.39
N HIS A 64 3.71 -6.35 3.12
CA HIS A 64 5.05 -6.40 2.55
C HIS A 64 5.37 -7.76 1.91
N ARG A 65 5.00 -8.85 2.60
CA ARG A 65 5.19 -10.23 2.11
C ARG A 65 4.38 -10.47 0.85
N THR A 66 3.09 -10.13 0.85
CA THR A 66 2.22 -10.36 -0.31
C THR A 66 2.69 -9.56 -1.53
N ILE A 67 3.14 -8.32 -1.37
CA ILE A 67 3.73 -7.55 -2.47
C ILE A 67 4.98 -8.26 -3.03
N LYS A 68 5.85 -8.79 -2.17
CA LYS A 68 7.02 -9.58 -2.62
C LYS A 68 6.62 -10.86 -3.35
N ASP A 69 5.59 -11.54 -2.89
CA ASP A 69 5.10 -12.76 -3.52
C ASP A 69 4.52 -12.46 -4.92
N LEU A 70 3.80 -11.34 -5.07
CA LEU A 70 3.27 -10.87 -6.36
C LEU A 70 4.38 -10.50 -7.34
N ILE A 71 5.41 -9.80 -6.88
CA ILE A 71 6.60 -9.47 -7.68
C ILE A 71 7.27 -10.77 -8.16
N SER A 72 7.52 -11.71 -7.25
CA SER A 72 8.14 -13.00 -7.57
C SER A 72 7.31 -13.85 -8.53
N ALA A 73 5.98 -13.76 -8.46
CA ALA A 73 5.07 -14.44 -9.38
C ALA A 73 5.12 -13.84 -10.80
N GLN A 74 5.23 -12.52 -10.93
CA GLN A 74 5.39 -11.86 -12.23
C GLN A 74 6.68 -12.32 -12.94
N ASP A 75 7.78 -12.41 -12.19
CA ASP A 75 9.09 -12.77 -12.75
C ASP A 75 9.14 -14.21 -13.29
N ARG A 76 8.27 -15.11 -12.80
CA ARG A 76 8.17 -16.50 -13.27
C ARG A 76 7.43 -16.66 -14.60
N ILE A 77 6.71 -15.64 -15.05
CA ILE A 77 5.91 -15.66 -16.29
C ILE A 77 6.73 -15.07 -17.47
N ARG A 78 7.90 -14.51 -17.18
CA ARG A 78 8.85 -13.96 -18.15
C ARG A 78 9.92 -14.97 -18.54
#